data_AF-A0A0H4VQ96-F1
#
_entry.id   AF-A0A0H4VQ96-F1
#
_cell.length_a   1.000
_cell.length_b   1.000
_cell.length_c   1.000
_cell.angle_alpha   90.00
_cell.angle_beta   90.00
_cell.angle_gamma   90.00
#
_symmetry.space_group_name_H-M   'P 1'
#
loop_
_entity.id
_entity.type
_entity.pdbx_description
1 polymer ?
#
loop_
_entity_poly.entity_id
_entity_poly.type
_entity_poly.pdbx_seq_one_letter_code
_entity_poly.pdbx_strand_id
1 'polypeptide(L)'
;MKPFLTLVIISAGVLFAFFAQAQDLSNNPKLRERITQVKLTEIQKHLALSDEKMKALSPIYKRYDAELTAIHFARPNLPAGKTPNDLSAEEADKMIQAQLDNAIKLSTLRKNYYQEFKTVLTPQQIMTLFRSEAQMRRRVMMEVRKRQANRLR
;
A
#
# COMPACT_ATOMS: atom_id res chain seq x y z
N MET A 1 -19.65 4.52 46.80
CA MET A 1 -19.04 3.50 45.91
C MET A 1 -19.52 3.55 44.45
N LYS A 2 -20.75 4.01 44.16
CA LYS A 2 -21.28 4.10 42.78
C LYS A 2 -20.65 5.18 41.85
N PRO A 3 -20.18 6.35 42.33
CA PRO A 3 -19.60 7.37 41.43
C PRO A 3 -18.13 7.07 41.05
N PHE A 4 -17.41 6.31 41.88
CA PHE A 4 -16.03 5.93 41.63
C PHE A 4 -15.95 4.82 40.56
N LEU A 5 -16.90 3.88 40.59
CA LEU A 5 -17.03 2.82 39.58
C LEU A 5 -17.37 3.39 38.19
N THR A 6 -18.21 4.44 38.13
CA THR A 6 -18.56 5.12 36.87
C THR A 6 -17.40 5.92 36.30
N LEU A 7 -16.56 6.55 37.14
CA LEU A 7 -15.37 7.26 36.69
C LEU A 7 -14.31 6.32 36.07
N VAL A 8 -14.14 5.12 36.67
CA VAL A 8 -13.23 4.09 36.15
C VAL A 8 -13.70 3.54 34.80
N ILE A 9 -15.00 3.31 34.62
CA ILE A 9 -15.57 2.82 33.35
C ILE A 9 -15.43 3.85 32.22
N ILE A 10 -15.58 5.15 32.51
CA ILE A 10 -15.39 6.23 31.52
C ILE A 10 -13.90 6.35 31.15
N SER A 11 -12.99 6.21 32.11
CA SER A 11 -11.53 6.23 31.85
C SER A 11 -11.04 5.03 31.02
N ALA A 12 -11.67 3.84 31.20
CA ALA A 12 -11.36 2.65 30.43
C ALA A 12 -11.86 2.74 28.97
N GLY A 13 -12.99 3.41 28.73
CA GLY A 13 -13.52 3.63 27.38
C GLY A 13 -12.66 4.58 26.52
N VAL A 14 -12.03 5.59 27.14
CA VAL A 14 -11.12 6.51 26.44
C VAL A 14 -9.82 5.82 26.05
N LEU A 15 -9.30 4.91 26.87
CA LEU A 15 -8.10 4.13 26.55
C LEU A 15 -8.33 3.13 25.39
N PHE A 16 -9.52 2.53 25.29
CA PHE A 16 -9.85 1.61 24.19
C PHE A 16 -9.94 2.32 22.82
N ALA A 17 -10.39 3.59 22.79
CA ALA A 17 -10.47 4.38 21.57
C ALA A 17 -9.10 4.76 20.99
N PHE A 18 -8.05 4.83 21.81
CA PHE A 18 -6.68 5.14 21.34
C PHE A 18 -5.97 3.93 20.72
N PHE A 19 -6.33 2.69 21.07
CA PHE A 19 -5.79 1.49 20.43
C PHE A 19 -6.39 1.23 19.03
N ALA A 20 -7.63 1.66 18.78
CA ALA A 20 -8.31 1.47 17.49
C ALA A 20 -7.75 2.34 16.35
N GLN A 21 -6.95 3.37 16.64
CA GLN A 21 -6.37 4.25 15.60
C GLN A 21 -5.08 3.73 14.96
N ALA A 22 -4.55 2.59 15.43
CA ALA A 22 -3.29 2.02 14.93
C ALA A 22 -3.47 0.99 13.80
N GLN A 23 -4.69 0.54 13.54
CA GLN A 23 -4.99 -0.44 12.50
C GLN A 23 -5.95 0.15 11.47
N ASP A 24 -5.49 0.10 10.23
CA ASP A 24 -6.27 0.04 9.01
C ASP A 24 -6.29 1.31 8.14
N LEU A 25 -5.24 1.42 7.33
CA LEU A 25 -5.17 2.33 6.19
C LEU A 25 -6.35 2.12 5.21
N SER A 26 -6.98 0.93 5.21
CA SER A 26 -8.17 0.61 4.41
C SER A 26 -9.45 1.25 4.98
N ASN A 27 -9.55 1.44 6.30
CA ASN A 27 -10.74 2.00 6.97
C ASN A 27 -10.75 3.55 7.06
N ASN A 28 -9.72 4.24 6.54
CA ASN A 28 -9.68 5.71 6.52
C ASN A 28 -9.78 6.27 5.08
N PRO A 29 -11.00 6.51 4.56
CA PRO A 29 -11.20 6.95 3.18
C PRO A 29 -10.54 8.31 2.89
N LYS A 30 -10.51 9.23 3.86
CA LYS A 30 -9.87 10.54 3.72
C LYS A 30 -8.35 10.42 3.55
N LEU A 31 -7.73 9.52 4.29
CA LEU A 31 -6.29 9.26 4.17
C LEU A 31 -5.95 8.61 2.82
N ARG A 32 -6.77 7.64 2.39
CA ARG A 32 -6.63 7.01 1.07
C ARG A 32 -6.70 8.05 -0.05
N GLU A 33 -7.70 8.93 0.00
CA GLU A 33 -7.85 10.00 -0.98
C GLU A 33 -6.62 10.92 -1.02
N ARG A 34 -6.13 11.37 0.15
CA ARG A 34 -4.91 12.18 0.23
C ARG A 34 -3.70 11.48 -0.40
N ILE A 35 -3.51 10.19 -0.12
CA ILE A 35 -2.41 9.39 -0.70
C ILE A 35 -2.55 9.34 -2.22
N THR A 36 -3.75 9.07 -2.72
CA THR A 36 -4.02 9.04 -4.17
C THR A 36 -3.76 10.40 -4.81
N GLN A 37 -4.11 11.51 -4.17
CA GLN A 37 -3.81 12.85 -4.69
C GLN A 37 -2.30 13.10 -4.76
N VAL A 38 -1.55 12.74 -3.72
CA VAL A 38 -0.08 12.83 -3.73
C VAL A 38 0.52 12.01 -4.89
N LYS A 39 0.03 10.79 -5.10
CA LYS A 39 0.47 9.96 -6.24
C LYS A 39 0.19 10.61 -7.58
N LEU A 40 -1.00 11.17 -7.79
CA LEU A 40 -1.36 11.86 -9.01
C LEU A 40 -0.44 13.07 -9.27
N THR A 41 -0.15 13.87 -8.23
CA THR A 41 0.79 14.99 -8.33
C THR A 41 2.19 14.53 -8.71
N GLU A 42 2.71 13.46 -8.08
CA GLU A 42 4.03 12.93 -8.39
C GLU A 42 4.09 12.33 -9.81
N ILE A 43 3.03 11.67 -10.26
CA ILE A 43 2.92 11.16 -11.64
C ILE A 43 2.94 12.30 -12.64
N GLN A 44 2.15 13.35 -12.40
CA GLN A 44 2.12 14.52 -13.29
C GLN A 44 3.51 15.12 -13.47
N LYS A 45 4.25 15.29 -12.36
CA LYS A 45 5.63 15.79 -12.37
C LYS A 45 6.58 14.82 -13.08
N HIS A 46 6.57 13.54 -12.71
CA HIS A 46 7.51 12.54 -13.25
C HIS A 46 7.32 12.28 -14.75
N LEU A 47 6.09 12.39 -15.25
CA LEU A 47 5.78 12.17 -16.66
C LEU A 47 5.70 13.49 -17.47
N ALA A 48 5.91 14.64 -16.82
CA ALA A 48 5.77 15.97 -17.38
C ALA A 48 4.45 16.15 -18.16
N LEU A 49 3.32 15.77 -17.54
CA LEU A 49 2.02 15.82 -18.19
C LEU A 49 1.38 17.20 -18.08
N SER A 50 0.74 17.64 -19.17
CA SER A 50 -0.16 18.79 -19.15
C SER A 50 -1.36 18.51 -18.24
N ASP A 51 -2.00 19.56 -17.74
CA ASP A 51 -3.21 19.44 -16.92
C ASP A 51 -4.33 18.70 -17.65
N GLU A 52 -4.44 18.90 -18.97
CA GLU A 52 -5.42 18.20 -19.80
C GLU A 52 -5.17 16.68 -19.83
N LYS A 53 -3.93 16.25 -20.11
CA LYS A 53 -3.57 14.83 -20.07
C LYS A 53 -3.71 14.26 -18.66
N MET A 54 -3.41 15.05 -17.63
CA MET A 54 -3.56 14.61 -16.25
C MET A 54 -5.04 14.44 -15.87
N LYS A 55 -5.93 15.32 -16.31
CA LYS A 55 -7.39 15.16 -16.15
C LYS A 55 -7.89 13.87 -16.80
N ALA A 56 -7.40 13.54 -18.00
CA ALA A 56 -7.74 12.30 -18.69
C ALA A 56 -7.15 11.04 -18.01
N LEU A 57 -5.91 11.12 -17.52
CA LEU A 57 -5.23 10.00 -16.86
C LEU A 57 -5.80 9.70 -15.47
N SER A 58 -6.17 10.73 -14.71
CA SER A 58 -6.60 10.63 -13.31
C SER A 58 -7.66 9.54 -13.04
N PRO A 59 -8.80 9.47 -13.76
CA PRO A 59 -9.78 8.41 -13.53
C PRO A 59 -9.25 7.00 -13.80
N ILE A 60 -8.42 6.82 -14.84
CA ILE A 60 -7.82 5.52 -15.18
C ILE A 60 -6.87 5.08 -14.06
N TYR A 61 -5.97 6.00 -13.66
CA TYR A 61 -5.00 5.71 -12.62
C TYR A 61 -5.65 5.46 -11.26
N LYS A 62 -6.74 6.17 -10.90
CA LYS A 62 -7.46 5.93 -9.64
C LYS A 62 -8.03 4.51 -9.55
N ARG A 63 -8.57 3.96 -10.65
CA ARG A 63 -9.03 2.57 -10.69
C ARG A 63 -7.87 1.59 -10.59
N TYR A 64 -6.81 1.82 -11.37
CA TYR A 64 -5.58 1.03 -11.30
C TYR A 64 -5.00 1.02 -9.88
N ASP A 65 -4.90 2.18 -9.23
CA ASP A 65 -4.35 2.30 -7.87
C ASP A 65 -5.22 1.57 -6.85
N ALA A 66 -6.55 1.60 -7.00
CA ALA A 66 -7.46 0.86 -6.14
C ALA A 66 -7.20 -0.65 -6.20
N GLU A 67 -7.15 -1.22 -7.40
CA GLU A 67 -6.88 -2.63 -7.61
C GLU A 67 -5.45 -3.01 -7.19
N LEU A 68 -4.49 -2.12 -7.46
CA LEU A 68 -3.10 -2.30 -7.05
C LEU A 68 -2.98 -2.35 -5.53
N THR A 69 -3.69 -1.47 -4.80
CA THR A 69 -3.68 -1.49 -3.32
C THR A 69 -4.33 -2.74 -2.74
N ALA A 70 -5.24 -3.40 -3.47
CA ALA A 70 -5.81 -4.67 -3.05
C ALA A 70 -4.80 -5.83 -3.15
N ILE A 71 -3.76 -5.71 -3.99
CA ILE A 71 -2.68 -6.71 -4.05
C ILE A 71 -1.80 -6.56 -2.80
N HIS A 72 -1.81 -7.58 -1.95
CA HIS A 72 -1.07 -7.60 -0.69
C HIS A 72 0.43 -7.80 -0.93
N PHE A 73 1.14 -6.74 -1.31
CA PHE A 73 2.59 -6.76 -1.54
C PHE A 73 3.45 -6.88 -0.28
N ALA A 74 2.84 -6.93 0.91
CA ALA A 74 3.58 -7.24 2.12
C ALA A 74 4.23 -8.62 1.93
N ARG A 75 5.56 -8.63 1.79
CA ARG A 75 6.30 -9.89 1.93
C ARG A 75 5.97 -10.43 3.33
N PRO A 76 5.73 -11.74 3.48
CA PRO A 76 5.68 -12.32 4.80
C PRO A 76 7.02 -11.99 5.46
N ASN A 77 6.99 -11.09 6.45
CA ASN A 77 8.19 -10.70 7.15
C ASN A 77 8.52 -11.87 8.07
N LEU A 78 9.71 -12.42 7.90
CA LEU A 78 10.30 -13.25 8.95
C LEU A 78 10.37 -12.40 10.23
N PRO A 79 10.00 -12.97 11.39
CA PRO A 79 10.25 -12.32 12.68
C PRO A 79 11.71 -11.87 12.78
N ALA A 80 11.95 -10.78 13.51
CA ALA A 80 13.30 -10.26 13.69
C ALA A 80 14.22 -11.36 14.24
N GLY A 81 15.36 -11.58 13.58
CA GLY A 81 16.33 -12.62 13.93
C GLY A 81 16.09 -13.99 13.30
N LYS A 82 14.96 -14.23 12.60
CA LYS A 82 14.75 -15.47 11.82
C LYS A 82 15.24 -15.33 10.39
N THR A 83 15.80 -16.42 9.87
CA THR A 83 16.24 -16.64 8.50
C THR A 83 15.29 -17.61 7.78
N PRO A 84 15.35 -17.72 6.44
CA PRO A 84 14.57 -18.72 5.71
C PRO A 84 14.83 -20.17 6.16
N ASN A 85 16.03 -20.46 6.71
CA ASN A 85 16.38 -21.78 7.21
C ASN A 85 15.68 -22.13 8.53
N ASP A 86 15.11 -21.14 9.22
CA ASP A 86 14.35 -21.31 10.46
C ASP A 86 12.85 -21.59 10.21
N LEU A 87 12.43 -21.67 8.94
CA LEU A 87 11.07 -22.00 8.54
C LEU A 87 10.93 -23.51 8.30
N SER A 88 9.73 -24.03 8.54
CA SER A 88 9.38 -25.35 8.02
C SER A 88 9.30 -25.31 6.49
N ALA A 89 9.44 -26.48 5.84
CA ALA A 89 9.28 -26.58 4.39
C ALA A 89 7.91 -26.07 3.92
N GLU A 90 6.85 -26.36 4.69
CA GLU A 90 5.48 -25.90 4.39
C GLU A 90 5.32 -24.39 4.54
N GLU A 91 5.94 -23.78 5.56
CA GLU A 91 5.92 -22.32 5.74
C GLU A 91 6.66 -21.62 4.60
N ALA A 92 7.85 -22.12 4.25
CA ALA A 92 8.63 -21.59 3.14
C ALA A 92 7.88 -21.69 1.81
N ASP A 93 7.26 -22.84 1.53
CA ASP A 93 6.46 -23.06 0.31
C ASP A 93 5.27 -22.10 0.23
N LYS A 94 4.47 -21.96 1.31
CA LYS A 94 3.37 -20.99 1.36
C LYS A 94 3.83 -19.55 1.11
N MET A 95 4.97 -19.17 1.68
CA MET A 95 5.54 -17.83 1.45
C MET A 95 5.95 -17.61 -0.01
N ILE A 96 6.55 -18.62 -0.64
CA ILE A 96 6.93 -18.59 -2.06
C ILE A 96 5.68 -18.49 -2.94
N GLN A 97 4.68 -19.34 -2.71
CA GLN A 97 3.42 -19.32 -3.47
C GLN A 97 2.73 -17.96 -3.39
N ALA A 98 2.60 -17.38 -2.19
CA ALA A 98 2.00 -16.06 -2.01
C ALA A 98 2.79 -14.95 -2.77
N GLN A 99 4.13 -15.05 -2.82
CA GLN A 99 4.94 -14.11 -3.59
C GLN A 99 4.69 -14.25 -5.10
N LEU A 100 4.63 -15.49 -5.61
CA LEU A 100 4.37 -15.77 -7.02
C LEU A 100 2.97 -15.28 -7.43
N ASP A 101 1.95 -15.58 -6.63
CA ASP A 101 0.58 -15.12 -6.88
C ASP A 101 0.48 -13.60 -6.96
N ASN A 102 1.16 -12.89 -6.06
CA ASN A 102 1.21 -11.43 -6.09
C ASN A 102 1.93 -10.90 -7.34
N ALA A 103 2.99 -11.56 -7.80
CA ALA A 103 3.70 -11.20 -9.03
C ALA A 103 2.81 -11.41 -10.27
N ILE A 104 2.06 -12.50 -10.31
CA ILE A 104 1.08 -12.79 -11.36
C ILE A 104 -0.03 -11.74 -11.35
N LYS A 105 -0.65 -11.48 -10.20
CA LYS A 105 -1.72 -10.47 -10.04
C LYS A 105 -1.26 -9.08 -10.52
N LEU A 106 -0.07 -8.64 -10.12
CA LEU A 106 0.48 -7.36 -10.55
C LEU A 106 0.73 -7.31 -12.07
N SER A 107 1.28 -8.39 -12.63
CA SER A 107 1.58 -8.46 -14.06
C SER A 107 0.30 -8.45 -14.90
N THR A 108 -0.71 -9.21 -14.48
CA THR A 108 -2.05 -9.22 -15.09
C THR A 108 -2.72 -7.86 -15.00
N LEU A 109 -2.70 -7.21 -13.81
CA LEU A 109 -3.25 -5.87 -13.64
C LEU A 109 -2.60 -4.86 -14.59
N ARG A 110 -1.27 -4.86 -14.68
CA ARG A 110 -0.52 -3.99 -15.60
C ARG A 110 -0.86 -4.26 -17.06
N LYS A 111 -1.00 -5.54 -17.44
CA LYS A 111 -1.39 -5.93 -18.80
C LYS A 111 -2.78 -5.41 -19.14
N ASN A 112 -3.74 -5.53 -18.22
CA ASN A 112 -5.12 -5.09 -18.44
C ASN A 112 -5.21 -3.57 -18.63
N TYR A 113 -4.54 -2.81 -17.75
CA TYR A 113 -4.57 -1.34 -17.82
C TYR A 113 -3.66 -0.74 -18.90
N TYR A 114 -2.78 -1.52 -19.52
CA TYR A 114 -1.87 -1.02 -20.55
C TYR A 114 -2.61 -0.35 -21.72
N GLN A 115 -3.69 -0.96 -22.21
CA GLN A 115 -4.46 -0.40 -23.33
C GLN A 115 -5.17 0.89 -22.92
N GLU A 116 -5.71 0.96 -21.71
CA GLU A 116 -6.32 2.19 -21.19
C GLU A 116 -5.29 3.30 -21.04
N PHE A 117 -4.11 3.02 -20.47
CA PHE A 117 -3.06 4.03 -20.35
C PHE A 117 -2.56 4.53 -21.70
N LYS A 118 -2.48 3.66 -22.72
CA LYS A 118 -2.10 4.05 -24.09
C LYS A 118 -3.03 5.06 -24.74
N THR A 119 -4.27 5.22 -24.24
CA THR A 119 -5.18 6.25 -24.76
C THR A 119 -4.74 7.67 -24.41
N VAL A 120 -3.91 7.83 -23.36
CA VAL A 120 -3.48 9.14 -22.84
C VAL A 120 -1.95 9.31 -22.82
N LEU A 121 -1.23 8.20 -22.65
CA LEU A 121 0.22 8.16 -22.45
C LEU A 121 0.94 7.46 -23.60
N THR A 122 2.17 7.91 -23.89
CA THR A 122 3.06 7.17 -24.79
C THR A 122 3.60 5.91 -24.11
N PRO A 123 4.06 4.90 -24.86
CA PRO A 123 4.70 3.71 -24.28
C PRO A 123 5.85 4.04 -23.32
N GLN A 124 6.66 5.05 -23.63
CA GLN A 124 7.77 5.51 -22.78
C GLN A 124 7.28 6.11 -21.46
N GLN A 125 6.19 6.89 -21.50
CA GLN A 125 5.54 7.42 -20.30
C GLN A 125 4.95 6.30 -19.45
N ILE A 126 4.36 5.27 -20.06
CA ILE A 126 3.82 4.10 -19.33
C ILE A 126 4.95 3.31 -18.67
N MET A 127 6.07 3.10 -19.35
CA MET A 127 7.25 2.49 -18.73
C MET A 127 7.72 3.29 -17.51
N THR A 128 7.74 4.62 -17.62
CA THR A 128 8.10 5.52 -16.52
C THR A 128 7.11 5.43 -15.38
N LEU A 129 5.80 5.42 -15.66
CA LEU A 129 4.73 5.23 -14.67
C LEU A 129 4.92 3.92 -13.89
N PHE A 130 5.16 2.79 -14.58
CA PHE A 130 5.34 1.51 -13.90
C PHE A 130 6.62 1.45 -13.04
N ARG A 131 7.68 2.16 -13.46
CA ARG A 131 8.93 2.29 -12.70
C ARG A 131 8.75 3.17 -11.46
N SER A 132 8.16 4.36 -11.62
CA SER A 132 7.92 5.29 -10.50
C SER A 132 7.03 4.63 -9.45
N GLU A 133 5.97 3.96 -9.87
CA GLU A 133 5.09 3.17 -9.02
C GLU A 133 5.82 2.11 -8.19
N ALA A 134 6.69 1.33 -8.82
CA ALA A 134 7.48 0.31 -8.13
C ALA A 134 8.45 0.93 -7.11
N GLN A 135 9.07 2.06 -7.46
CA GLN A 135 9.96 2.79 -6.55
C GLN A 135 9.21 3.39 -5.35
N MET A 136 8.06 4.00 -5.58
CA MET A 136 7.20 4.55 -4.53
C MET A 136 6.78 3.46 -3.55
N ARG A 137 6.28 2.32 -4.06
CA ARG A 137 5.94 1.17 -3.22
C ARG A 137 7.14 0.65 -2.42
N ARG A 138 8.31 0.54 -3.05
CA ARG A 138 9.54 0.11 -2.36
C ARG A 138 9.89 1.06 -1.22
N ARG A 139 9.85 2.38 -1.44
CA ARG A 139 10.12 3.38 -0.39
C ARG A 139 9.15 3.25 0.78
N VAL A 140 7.85 3.14 0.50
CA VAL A 140 6.82 2.94 1.55
C VAL A 140 7.10 1.67 2.36
N MET A 141 7.39 0.55 1.71
CA MET A 141 7.69 -0.70 2.41
C MET A 141 8.95 -0.62 3.28
N MET A 142 9.99 0.09 2.83
CA MET A 142 11.20 0.31 3.61
C MET A 142 10.93 1.15 4.86
N GLU A 143 10.15 2.22 4.74
CA GLU A 143 9.78 3.07 5.88
C GLU A 143 8.89 2.33 6.90
N VAL A 144 7.95 1.51 6.43
CA VAL A 144 7.14 0.66 7.31
C VAL A 144 8.03 -0.31 8.09
N ARG A 145 8.96 -0.98 7.42
CA ARG A 145 9.92 -1.89 8.06
C ARG A 145 10.80 -1.18 9.09
N LYS A 146 11.34 0.00 8.75
CA LYS A 146 12.15 0.80 9.68
C LYS A 146 11.37 1.16 10.95
N ARG A 147 10.11 1.58 10.81
CA ARG A 147 9.23 1.89 11.95
C ARG A 147 8.91 0.66 12.79
N GLN A 148 8.69 -0.50 12.17
CA GLN A 148 8.46 -1.76 12.89
C GLN A 148 9.70 -2.18 13.68
N ALA A 149 10.89 -2.14 13.08
CA ALA A 149 12.13 -2.46 13.76
C ALA A 149 12.40 -1.54 14.97
N ASN A 150 12.10 -0.24 14.84
CA ASN A 150 12.24 0.72 15.94
C ASN A 150 11.24 0.51 17.09
N ARG A 151 10.10 -0.14 16.85
CA ARG A 151 9.11 -0.47 17.90
C ARG A 151 9.47 -1.72 18.70
N LEU A 152 10.36 -2.57 18.16
CA LEU A 152 10.81 -3.82 18.77
C LEU A 152 12.16 -3.67 19.51
N ARG A 153 12.74 -2.47 19.50
CA ARG A 153 13.91 -2.06 20.29
C ARG A 153 13.43 -1.30 21.51
#